data_AF-A0AAU9LSM0-F1
#
_entry.id   AF-A0AAU9LSM0-F1
#
_cell.length_a   1.000
_cell.length_b   1.000
_cell.length_c   1.000
_cell.angle_alpha   90.00
_cell.angle_beta   90.00
_cell.angle_gamma   90.00
#
_symmetry.space_group_name_H-M   'P 1'
#
loop_
_entity.id
_entity.type
_entity.pdbx_description
1 polymer ?
#
loop_
_entity_poly.entity_id
_entity_poly.type
_entity_poly.pdbx_seq_one_letter_code
_entity_poly.pdbx_strand_id
1 'polypeptide(L)'
;MLQTHILEIRSIPEALPYFVITKAVDDNSPLLQQLPYWAACSITMALEFFTPAYKGHPRVMAYILTVLESYPPSKVTFFMLQLIQDLRYDDEVGIGNNFL
;
A
#
# COMPACT_ATOMS: atom_id res chain seq x y z
N MET A 1 14.64 23.51 -6.37
CA MET A 1 13.29 23.91 -5.90
C MET A 1 12.26 22.77 -5.90
N LEU A 2 12.40 21.69 -6.70
CA LEU A 2 11.41 20.59 -6.72
C LEU A 2 11.43 19.67 -5.48
N GLN A 3 12.59 19.48 -4.82
CA GLN A 3 12.70 18.60 -3.65
C GLN A 3 11.93 19.12 -2.41
N THR A 4 11.80 20.43 -2.27
CA THR A 4 11.11 21.07 -1.14
C THR A 4 9.61 20.76 -1.15
N HIS A 5 8.97 20.81 -2.32
CA HIS A 5 7.56 20.49 -2.46
C HIS A 5 7.25 19.03 -2.15
N ILE A 6 8.12 18.11 -2.55
CA ILE A 6 7.90 16.67 -2.30
C ILE A 6 8.00 16.36 -0.80
N LEU A 7 8.81 17.10 -0.01
CA LEU A 7 8.86 16.93 1.45
C LEU A 7 7.56 17.35 2.14
N GLU A 8 6.94 18.44 1.69
CA GLU A 8 5.66 18.90 2.26
C GLU A 8 4.52 17.95 1.93
N ILE A 9 4.48 17.44 0.69
CA ILE A 9 3.42 16.52 0.25
C ILE A 9 3.56 15.15 0.94
N ARG A 10 4.79 14.70 1.23
CA ARG A 10 5.07 13.50 2.03
C ARG A 10 4.44 13.55 3.42
N SER A 11 4.29 14.72 4.02
CA SER A 11 3.65 14.87 5.33
C SER A 11 2.13 14.80 5.28
N ILE A 12 1.51 14.76 4.10
CA ILE A 12 0.07 14.79 3.90
C ILE A 12 -0.40 13.38 3.49
N PRO A 13 -0.97 12.59 4.41
CA PRO A 13 -1.52 11.28 4.06
C PRO A 13 -2.72 11.38 3.11
N GLU A 14 -3.47 12.49 3.11
CA GLU A 14 -4.61 12.71 2.21
C GLU A 14 -4.21 12.82 0.72
N ALA A 15 -2.95 13.19 0.45
CA ALA A 15 -2.40 13.24 -0.90
C ALA A 15 -1.96 11.86 -1.41
N LEU A 16 -1.79 10.88 -0.50
CA LEU A 16 -1.33 9.54 -0.82
C LEU A 16 -2.18 8.82 -1.88
N PRO A 17 -3.53 8.77 -1.81
CA PRO A 17 -4.34 8.14 -2.86
C PRO A 17 -4.27 8.86 -4.22
N TYR A 18 -3.96 10.16 -4.24
CA TYR A 18 -3.69 10.88 -5.48
C TYR A 18 -2.31 10.56 -6.07
N PHE A 19 -1.38 10.14 -5.22
CA PHE A 19 -0.01 9.80 -5.57
C PHE A 19 0.14 8.33 -5.98
N VAL A 20 -0.53 7.45 -5.24
CA VAL A 20 -0.60 5.99 -5.46
C VAL A 20 -1.86 5.69 -6.26
N ILE A 21 -1.78 6.01 -7.54
CA ILE A 21 -2.82 5.71 -8.54
C ILE A 21 -2.41 4.49 -9.34
N THR A 22 -3.38 3.66 -9.74
CA THR A 22 -3.13 2.42 -10.50
C THR A 22 -2.22 2.63 -11.70
N LYS A 23 -2.38 3.76 -12.41
CA LYS A 23 -1.50 4.15 -13.53
C LYS A 23 -0.03 4.38 -13.12
N ALA A 24 0.22 4.94 -11.93
CA ALA A 24 1.58 5.16 -11.43
C ALA A 24 2.21 3.87 -10.89
N VAL A 25 1.37 2.96 -10.40
CA VAL A 25 1.75 1.59 -10.01
C VAL A 25 2.11 0.75 -11.23
N ASP A 26 1.30 0.83 -12.29
CA ASP A 26 1.54 0.16 -13.57
C ASP A 26 2.84 0.67 -14.23
N ASP A 27 3.05 1.98 -14.22
CA ASP A 27 4.25 2.63 -14.77
C ASP A 27 5.50 2.49 -13.86
N ASN A 28 5.37 1.85 -12.69
CA ASN A 28 6.40 1.70 -11.67
C ASN A 28 7.17 3.00 -11.38
N SER A 29 6.39 4.08 -11.23
CA SER A 29 6.91 5.45 -11.19
C SER A 29 7.97 5.62 -10.10
N PRO A 30 9.02 6.44 -10.31
CA PRO A 30 10.00 6.77 -9.27
C PRO A 30 9.36 7.42 -8.03
N LEU A 31 8.16 7.98 -8.18
CA LEU A 31 7.33 8.48 -7.10
C LEU A 31 7.06 7.40 -6.03
N LEU A 32 6.88 6.15 -6.42
CA LEU A 32 6.66 5.05 -5.47
C LEU A 32 7.91 4.78 -4.59
N GLN A 33 9.11 5.23 -4.98
CA GLN A 33 10.30 5.14 -4.11
C GLN A 33 10.18 6.04 -2.87
N GLN A 34 9.38 7.10 -2.97
CA GLN A 34 9.15 8.06 -1.88
C GLN A 34 8.05 7.57 -0.92
N LEU A 35 7.31 6.52 -1.30
CA LEU A 35 6.16 5.98 -0.58
C LEU A 35 6.50 5.50 0.84
N PRO A 36 7.61 4.79 1.10
CA PRO A 36 8.01 4.43 2.46
C PRO A 36 8.38 5.63 3.35
N TYR A 37 8.74 6.76 2.73
CA TYR A 37 9.06 8.01 3.42
C TYR A 37 7.85 8.92 3.62
N TRP A 38 6.66 8.48 3.19
CA TRP A 38 5.43 9.21 3.38
C TRP A 38 4.96 9.11 4.84
N ALA A 39 4.25 10.12 5.31
CA ALA A 39 3.67 10.13 6.65
C ALA A 39 2.68 8.98 6.80
N ALA A 40 2.78 8.27 7.93
CA ALA A 40 1.95 7.12 8.20
C ALA A 40 0.46 7.49 8.13
N CYS A 41 -0.27 6.84 7.22
CA CYS A 41 -1.69 7.06 7.04
C CYS A 41 -2.52 6.25 8.05
N SER A 42 -3.82 6.58 8.14
CA SER A 42 -4.75 5.82 8.98
C SER A 42 -4.95 4.39 8.47
N ILE A 43 -5.23 3.46 9.39
CA ILE A 43 -5.59 2.06 9.09
C ILE A 43 -6.63 1.94 7.96
N THR A 44 -7.66 2.78 7.94
CA THR A 44 -8.70 2.76 6.90
C THR A 44 -8.11 3.00 5.51
N MET A 45 -7.15 3.92 5.40
CA MET A 45 -6.48 4.25 4.14
C MET A 45 -5.52 3.13 3.72
N ALA A 46 -4.83 2.50 4.68
CA ALA A 46 -4.01 1.32 4.40
C ALA A 46 -4.87 0.15 3.85
N LEU A 47 -6.10 -0.02 4.36
CA LEU A 47 -7.07 -0.99 3.84
C LEU A 47 -7.53 -0.67 2.41
N GLU A 48 -7.64 0.61 2.03
CA GLU A 48 -7.98 0.99 0.63
C GLU A 48 -6.87 0.57 -0.35
N PHE A 49 -5.61 0.67 0.07
CA PHE A 49 -4.48 0.13 -0.70
C PHE A 49 -4.41 -1.40 -0.72
N PHE A 50 -5.24 -2.05 0.09
CA PHE A 50 -5.35 -3.49 0.15
C PHE A 50 -6.36 -4.08 -0.84
N THR A 51 -6.63 -3.33 -1.91
CA THR A 51 -7.44 -3.78 -3.05
C THR A 51 -6.53 -4.38 -4.14
N PRO A 52 -7.03 -5.35 -4.94
CA PRO A 52 -6.24 -6.05 -5.97
C PRO A 52 -5.58 -5.10 -6.98
N ALA A 53 -6.11 -3.88 -7.14
CA ALA A 53 -5.54 -2.83 -7.98
C ALA A 53 -4.16 -2.30 -7.51
N TYR A 54 -3.83 -2.44 -6.21
CA TYR A 54 -2.59 -1.94 -5.61
C TYR A 54 -1.75 -3.04 -4.94
N LYS A 55 -2.37 -4.20 -4.66
CA LYS A 55 -1.81 -5.31 -3.86
C LYS A 55 -0.55 -5.98 -4.46
N GLY A 56 -0.22 -5.71 -5.73
CA GLY A 56 0.93 -6.30 -6.41
C GLY A 56 2.27 -5.58 -6.21
N HIS A 57 2.27 -4.35 -5.66
CA HIS A 57 3.49 -3.54 -5.65
C HIS A 57 4.25 -3.64 -4.31
N PRO A 58 5.51 -4.13 -4.30
CA PRO A 58 6.26 -4.36 -3.05
C PRO A 58 6.50 -3.07 -2.25
N ARG A 59 6.53 -1.91 -2.93
CA ARG A 59 6.67 -0.60 -2.27
C ARG A 59 5.43 -0.18 -1.49
N VAL A 60 4.24 -0.49 -2.01
CA VAL A 60 2.96 -0.21 -1.32
C VAL A 60 2.88 -1.11 -0.08
N MET A 61 3.24 -2.39 -0.23
CA MET A 61 3.29 -3.33 0.91
C MET A 61 4.29 -2.90 1.99
N ALA A 62 5.50 -2.50 1.60
CA ALA A 62 6.50 -2.01 2.56
C ALA A 62 5.97 -0.81 3.36
N TYR A 63 5.28 0.12 2.70
CA TYR A 63 4.68 1.26 3.38
C TYR A 63 3.55 0.86 4.34
N ILE A 64 2.66 -0.05 3.94
CA ILE A 64 1.61 -0.57 4.83
C ILE A 64 2.26 -1.22 6.07
N LEU A 65 3.34 -1.99 5.90
CA LEU A 65 4.08 -2.57 7.02
C LEU A 65 4.68 -1.49 7.94
N THR A 66 5.27 -0.43 7.39
CA THR A 66 5.78 0.70 8.17
C THR A 66 4.67 1.42 8.95
N VAL A 67 3.51 1.64 8.31
CA VAL A 67 2.31 2.19 8.96
C VAL A 67 1.87 1.29 10.10
N LEU A 68 1.84 -0.03 9.88
CA LEU A 68 1.49 -1.01 10.91
C LEU A 68 2.48 -1.00 12.07
N GLU A 69 3.79 -0.96 11.83
CA GLU A 69 4.79 -0.84 12.90
C GLU A 69 4.60 0.41 13.78
N SER A 70 4.00 1.48 13.25
CA SER A 70 3.64 2.66 14.03
C SER A 70 2.48 2.43 15.03
N TYR A 71 1.72 1.33 14.89
CA TYR A 71 0.59 1.00 15.76
C TYR A 71 0.99 0.00 16.86
N PRO A 72 0.24 -0.07 17.98
CA PRO A 72 0.53 -1.01 19.04
C PRO A 72 0.43 -2.46 18.54
N PRO A 73 1.28 -3.38 19.05
CA PRO A 73 1.38 -4.76 18.56
C PRO A 73 0.05 -5.51 18.62
N SER A 74 -0.84 -5.17 19.56
CA SER A 74 -2.19 -5.72 19.61
C SER A 74 -2.97 -5.52 18.31
N LYS A 75 -2.84 -4.37 17.63
CA LYS A 75 -3.50 -4.08 16.34
C LYS A 75 -2.68 -4.67 15.17
N VAL A 76 -1.35 -4.58 15.24
CA VAL A 76 -0.45 -5.06 14.19
C VAL A 76 -0.66 -6.54 13.92
N THR A 77 -0.74 -7.38 14.95
CA THR A 77 -0.88 -8.83 14.75
C THR A 77 -2.18 -9.18 14.02
N PHE A 78 -3.31 -8.52 14.35
CA PHE A 78 -4.56 -8.74 13.60
C PHE A 78 -4.42 -8.33 12.14
N PHE A 79 -3.80 -7.17 11.89
CA PHE A 79 -3.58 -6.68 10.53
C PHE A 79 -2.62 -7.55 9.74
N MET A 80 -1.53 -7.99 10.35
CA MET A 80 -0.51 -8.84 9.72
C MET A 80 -1.11 -10.21 9.36
N LEU A 81 -1.93 -10.78 10.23
CA LEU A 81 -2.69 -12.00 9.91
C LEU A 81 -3.64 -11.74 8.74
N GLN A 82 -4.45 -10.67 8.79
CA GLN A 82 -5.36 -10.33 7.70
C GLN A 82 -4.61 -10.12 6.39
N LEU A 83 -3.47 -9.43 6.43
CA LEU A 83 -2.59 -9.11 5.30
C LEU A 83 -2.10 -10.38 4.60
N ILE A 84 -1.56 -11.33 5.37
CA ILE A 84 -1.06 -12.60 4.86
C ILE A 84 -2.20 -13.42 4.25
N GLN A 85 -3.35 -13.46 4.90
CA GLN A 85 -4.52 -14.22 4.42
C GLN A 85 -5.05 -13.67 3.09
N ASP A 86 -5.10 -12.36 2.98
CA ASP A 86 -5.51 -11.64 1.79
C ASP A 86 -4.53 -11.81 0.62
N LEU A 87 -3.23 -11.82 0.89
CA LEU A 87 -2.21 -12.14 -0.13
C LEU A 87 -2.33 -13.58 -0.61
N ARG A 88 -2.63 -14.50 0.32
CA ARG A 88 -2.81 -15.92 0.02
C ARG A 88 -4.06 -16.20 -0.83
N TYR A 89 -5.16 -15.50 -0.54
CA TYR A 89 -6.42 -15.69 -1.27
C TYR A 89 -6.34 -15.27 -2.75
N ASP A 90 -5.50 -14.30 -3.08
CA ASP A 90 -5.35 -13.80 -4.46
C ASP A 90 -4.69 -14.84 -5.40
N ASP A 91 -3.70 -15.59 -4.88
CA ASP A 91 -3.08 -16.73 -5.58
C ASP A 91 -4.08 -17.89 -5.80
N GLU A 92 -5.01 -18.07 -4.86
CA GLU A 92 -5.98 -19.16 -4.89
C GLU A 92 -7.17 -18.91 -5.86
N VAL A 93 -7.48 -17.65 -6.20
CA VAL A 93 -8.56 -17.28 -7.14
C VAL A 93 -8.10 -17.31 -8.62
N GLY A 94 -6.84 -17.66 -8.89
CA GLY A 94 -6.27 -17.81 -10.24
C GLY A 94 -6.56 -19.14 -10.97
N ILE A 95 -7.20 -20.12 -10.32
CA ILE A 95 -7.44 -21.46 -10.88
C ILE A 95 -8.93 -21.81 -10.88
N GLY A 96 -9.72 -21.01 -11.60
CA GLY A 96 -11.17 -21.25 -11.76
C GLY A 96 -11.75 -20.98 -13.15
N ASN A 97 -10.97 -20.48 -14.12
CA ASN A 97 -11.48 -20.12 -15.44
C ASN A 97 -10.61 -20.69 -16.57
N ASN A 98 -10.53 -22.02 -16.67
CA ASN A 98 -10.11 -22.68 -17.93
C ASN A 98 -10.68 -24.11 -18.12
N PHE A 99 -11.84 -24.40 -17.52
CA PHE A 99 -12.59 -25.63 -17.78
C PHE A 99 -14.03 -25.27 -18.21
N LEU A 100 -14.16 -24.78 -19.44
CA LEU A 100 -15.33 -24.96 -20.32
C LEU A 100 -14.94 -24.64 -21.76
#